data_AF-A0A537W1X9-F1
#
_entry.id   AF-A0A537W1X9-F1
#
_cell.length_a   1.000
_cell.length_b   1.000
_cell.length_c   1.000
_cell.angle_alpha   90.00
_cell.angle_beta   90.00
_cell.angle_gamma   90.00
#
_symmetry.space_group_name_H-M   'P 1'
#
loop_
_entity.id
_entity.type
_entity.pdbx_description
1 polymer ?
#
loop_
_entity_poly.entity_id
_entity_poly.type
_entity_poly.pdbx_seq_one_letter_code
_entity_poly.pdbx_strand_id
1 'polypeptide(L)'
;YIAWTMMKHGVSYWPAFVLTLLIAFGGGVAVERVLIRPVEHRPEIVIVILTIGMLITINGLTGWIWGAEVKAFDSPFPNRSLVLGNVSISIQDIGTFGVCLGTVAVLWLFFRFTTLGLAMRSVAFNPDASRLMGVRVGWMLALGWGLAAALGSVAGMMAAPTVFLDPDMMLVVLIYAFAAAVLGGIDSPVGAVVGGLLLGVVINLLGSYVSFVGQELRLPTALAVLLLVLVIRPTGLFGRVVVQRV
;
A
#
# COMPACT_ATOMS: atom_id res chain seq x y z
N TYR A 1 -6.40 1.89 -13.35
CA TYR A 1 -7.50 2.10 -14.33
C TYR A 1 -7.92 3.55 -14.50
N ILE A 2 -8.24 4.31 -13.44
CA ILE A 2 -8.63 5.74 -13.56
C ILE A 2 -7.53 6.56 -14.26
N ALA A 3 -6.30 6.53 -13.75
CA ALA A 3 -5.16 7.20 -14.37
C ALA A 3 -4.93 6.80 -15.83
N TRP A 4 -5.02 5.49 -16.12
CA TRP A 4 -4.88 4.96 -17.48
C TRP A 4 -5.92 5.53 -18.44
N THR A 5 -7.17 5.65 -17.97
CA THR A 5 -8.25 6.24 -18.75
C THR A 5 -7.97 7.70 -19.06
N MET A 6 -7.45 8.46 -18.08
CA MET A 6 -7.09 9.88 -18.26
C MET A 6 -5.94 10.06 -19.23
N MET A 7 -4.90 9.22 -19.13
CA MET A 7 -3.77 9.26 -20.05
C MET A 7 -4.19 8.91 -21.49
N LYS A 8 -5.11 7.96 -21.66
CA LYS A 8 -5.70 7.67 -22.98
C LYS A 8 -6.47 8.85 -23.59
N HIS A 9 -7.05 9.72 -22.76
CA HIS A 9 -7.73 10.94 -23.21
C HIS A 9 -6.77 12.13 -23.40
N GLY A 10 -5.45 11.91 -23.35
CA GLY A 10 -4.43 12.93 -23.61
C GLY A 10 -3.99 13.73 -22.39
N VAL A 11 -4.44 13.37 -21.17
CA VAL A 11 -3.96 14.00 -19.94
C VAL A 11 -2.52 13.53 -19.66
N SER A 12 -1.61 14.48 -19.43
CA SER A 12 -0.23 14.16 -19.03
C SER A 12 -0.18 13.36 -17.72
N TYR A 13 0.89 12.60 -17.52
CA TYR A 13 1.04 11.67 -16.40
C TYR A 13 0.87 12.36 -15.03
N TRP A 14 1.55 13.48 -14.80
CA TRP A 14 1.56 14.13 -13.48
C TRP A 14 0.19 14.70 -13.07
N PRO A 15 -0.55 15.40 -13.96
CA PRO A 15 -1.94 15.75 -13.68
C PRO A 15 -2.84 14.53 -13.45
N ALA A 16 -2.70 13.46 -14.26
CA ALA A 16 -3.46 12.24 -14.09
C ALA A 16 -3.15 11.55 -12.75
N PHE A 17 -1.89 11.61 -12.29
CA PHE A 17 -1.44 11.12 -10.99
C PHE A 17 -2.12 11.87 -9.85
N VAL A 18 -1.99 13.20 -9.80
CA VAL A 18 -2.59 14.00 -8.73
C VAL A 18 -4.11 13.83 -8.68
N LEU A 19 -4.78 13.84 -9.84
CA LEU A 19 -6.22 13.70 -9.89
C LEU A 19 -6.67 12.29 -9.46
N THR A 20 -5.92 11.25 -9.84
CA THR A 20 -6.19 9.87 -9.39
C THR A 20 -6.03 9.75 -7.88
N LEU A 21 -5.02 10.39 -7.28
CA LEU A 21 -4.85 10.43 -5.83
C LEU A 21 -6.03 11.10 -5.12
N LEU A 22 -6.52 12.23 -5.67
CA LEU A 22 -7.68 12.93 -5.11
C LEU A 22 -8.97 12.09 -5.21
N ILE A 23 -9.18 11.43 -6.35
CA ILE A 23 -10.33 10.54 -6.54
C ILE A 23 -10.22 9.32 -5.61
N ALA A 24 -9.03 8.72 -5.48
CA ALA A 24 -8.80 7.60 -4.58
C ALA A 24 -9.01 8.01 -3.12
N PHE A 25 -8.53 9.18 -2.71
CA PHE A 25 -8.76 9.73 -1.37
C PHE A 25 -10.25 9.93 -1.08
N GLY A 26 -10.97 10.59 -1.99
CA GLY A 26 -12.42 10.77 -1.87
C GLY A 26 -13.17 9.44 -1.85
N GLY A 27 -12.75 8.48 -2.67
CA GLY A 27 -13.29 7.12 -2.71
C GLY A 27 -13.06 6.38 -1.39
N GLY A 28 -11.87 6.45 -0.81
CA GLY A 28 -11.57 5.85 0.51
C GLY A 28 -12.42 6.45 1.63
N VAL A 29 -12.57 7.79 1.64
CA VAL A 29 -13.47 8.48 2.58
C VAL A 29 -14.92 8.03 2.38
N ALA A 30 -15.38 7.91 1.14
CA ALA A 30 -16.74 7.48 0.83
C ALA A 30 -17.00 6.03 1.26
N VAL A 31 -16.03 5.13 1.03
CA VAL A 31 -16.08 3.74 1.48
C VAL A 31 -16.22 3.66 2.99
N GLU A 32 -15.40 4.42 3.73
CA GLU A 32 -15.53 4.47 5.18
C GLU A 32 -16.92 4.91 5.60
N ARG A 33 -17.45 5.97 4.98
CA ARG A 33 -18.72 6.57 5.37
C ARG A 33 -19.93 5.70 5.05
N VAL A 34 -19.92 5.04 3.90
CA VAL A 34 -21.09 4.34 3.35
C VAL A 34 -21.05 2.86 3.71
N LEU A 35 -19.88 2.24 3.69
CA LEU A 35 -19.75 0.78 3.87
C LEU A 35 -19.27 0.42 5.27
N ILE A 36 -18.20 1.05 5.76
CA ILE A 36 -17.53 0.61 7.00
C ILE A 36 -18.25 1.14 8.24
N ARG A 37 -18.54 2.44 8.28
CA ARG A 37 -19.14 3.10 9.44
C ARG A 37 -20.47 2.50 9.91
N PRO A 38 -21.40 2.08 9.02
CA PRO A 38 -22.62 1.42 9.46
C PRO A 38 -22.41 0.06 10.13
N VAL A 39 -21.31 -0.63 9.82
CA VAL A 39 -21.00 -1.97 10.35
C VAL A 39 -19.91 -1.96 11.41
N GLU A 40 -19.37 -0.81 11.79
CA GLU A 40 -18.27 -0.68 12.75
C GLU A 40 -18.58 -1.30 14.12
N HIS A 41 -19.86 -1.34 14.52
CA HIS A 41 -20.31 -1.92 15.79
C HIS A 41 -20.70 -3.41 15.67
N ARG A 42 -20.52 -4.02 14.50
CA ARG A 42 -20.83 -5.44 14.25
C ARG A 42 -19.61 -6.31 14.61
N PRO A 43 -19.80 -7.63 14.77
CA PRO A 43 -18.68 -8.55 14.99
C PRO A 43 -17.61 -8.41 13.92
N GLU A 44 -16.33 -8.57 14.30
CA GLU A 44 -15.17 -8.38 13.41
C GLU A 44 -15.27 -9.18 12.10
N ILE A 45 -15.83 -10.39 12.16
CA ILE A 45 -16.04 -11.23 10.98
C ILE A 45 -16.92 -10.57 9.91
N VAL A 46 -17.88 -9.73 10.31
CA VAL A 46 -18.73 -8.97 9.37
C VAL A 46 -17.93 -7.95 8.60
N ILE A 47 -16.98 -7.27 9.26
CA ILE A 47 -16.09 -6.28 8.63
C ILE A 47 -15.15 -6.99 7.64
N VAL A 48 -14.63 -8.16 8.01
CA VAL A 48 -13.79 -8.98 7.12
C VAL A 48 -14.58 -9.43 5.88
N ILE A 49 -15.80 -9.95 6.06
CA ILE A 49 -16.67 -10.34 4.94
C ILE A 49 -16.97 -9.15 4.03
N LEU A 50 -17.25 -7.97 4.61
CA LEU A 50 -17.52 -6.76 3.84
C LEU A 50 -16.31 -6.32 3.00
N THR A 51 -15.11 -6.34 3.57
CA THR A 51 -13.88 -5.94 2.87
C THR A 51 -13.48 -6.93 1.77
N ILE A 52 -13.66 -8.24 1.99
CA ILE A 52 -13.49 -9.26 0.94
C ILE A 52 -14.53 -9.05 -0.17
N GLY A 53 -15.80 -8.84 0.19
CA GLY A 53 -16.87 -8.57 -0.76
C GLY A 53 -16.59 -7.31 -1.60
N MET A 54 -16.07 -6.25 -0.95
CA MET A 54 -15.64 -5.03 -1.62
C MET A 54 -14.47 -5.28 -2.59
N LEU A 55 -13.47 -6.07 -2.19
CA LEU A 55 -12.35 -6.46 -3.06
C LEU A 55 -12.85 -7.18 -4.32
N ILE A 56 -13.72 -8.18 -4.17
CA ILE A 56 -14.28 -8.95 -5.29
C ILE A 56 -15.14 -8.03 -6.17
N THR A 57 -15.97 -7.18 -5.57
CA THR A 57 -16.84 -6.25 -6.29
C THR A 57 -16.03 -5.25 -7.11
N ILE A 58 -14.96 -4.68 -6.54
CA ILE A 58 -14.08 -3.74 -7.24
C ILE A 58 -13.35 -4.42 -8.40
N ASN A 59 -12.85 -5.65 -8.20
CA ASN A 59 -12.23 -6.42 -9.27
C ASN A 59 -13.22 -6.74 -10.40
N GLY A 60 -14.42 -7.21 -10.04
CA GLY A 60 -15.48 -7.50 -10.99
C GLY A 60 -15.94 -6.26 -11.78
N LEU A 61 -16.16 -5.13 -11.09
CA LEU A 61 -16.49 -3.85 -11.73
C LEU A 61 -15.36 -3.38 -12.65
N THR A 62 -14.11 -3.57 -12.24
CA THR A 62 -12.95 -3.21 -13.06
C THR A 62 -12.90 -4.02 -14.34
N GLY A 63 -13.07 -5.35 -14.25
CA GLY A 63 -13.16 -6.24 -15.40
C GLY A 63 -14.37 -5.94 -16.30
N TRP A 64 -15.49 -5.52 -15.72
CA TRP A 64 -16.69 -5.17 -16.50
C TRP A 64 -16.56 -3.84 -17.24
N ILE A 65 -15.99 -2.79 -16.62
CA ILE A 65 -15.87 -1.45 -17.21
C ILE A 65 -14.69 -1.37 -18.18
N TRP A 66 -13.55 -1.96 -17.85
CA TRP A 66 -12.31 -1.84 -18.64
C TRP A 66 -11.94 -3.11 -19.43
N GLY A 67 -12.69 -4.20 -19.27
CA GLY A 67 -12.39 -5.50 -19.87
C GLY A 67 -11.28 -6.25 -19.13
N ALA A 68 -11.24 -7.57 -19.33
CA ALA A 68 -10.25 -8.47 -18.73
C ALA A 68 -8.89 -8.52 -19.46
N GLU A 69 -8.72 -7.72 -20.52
CA GLU A 69 -7.45 -7.69 -21.27
C GLU A 69 -6.35 -6.95 -20.51
N VAL A 70 -5.16 -7.53 -20.51
CA VAL A 70 -3.93 -6.91 -19.97
C VAL A 70 -3.59 -5.66 -20.77
N LYS A 71 -3.40 -4.54 -20.08
CA LYS A 71 -3.11 -3.24 -20.70
C LYS A 71 -1.72 -2.76 -20.30
N ALA A 72 -0.97 -2.25 -21.27
CA ALA A 72 0.26 -1.51 -20.99
C ALA A 72 -0.09 -0.18 -20.29
N PHE A 73 0.76 0.20 -19.35
CA PHE A 73 0.65 1.44 -18.60
C PHE A 73 1.95 2.22 -18.73
N ASP A 74 1.88 3.40 -19.35
CA ASP A 74 3.06 4.20 -19.62
C ASP A 74 3.69 4.73 -18.33
N SER A 75 5.01 4.62 -18.25
CA SER A 75 5.82 5.16 -17.16
C SER A 75 6.07 6.65 -17.36
N PRO A 76 6.10 7.47 -16.30
CA PRO A 76 6.53 8.86 -16.39
C PRO A 76 8.03 9.00 -16.63
N PHE A 77 8.78 7.92 -16.41
CA PHE A 77 10.23 7.90 -16.51
C PHE A 77 10.66 7.38 -17.89
N PRO A 78 11.74 7.92 -18.48
CA PRO A 78 12.27 7.41 -19.73
C PRO A 78 12.60 5.93 -19.63
N ASN A 79 12.22 5.15 -20.64
CA ASN A 79 12.60 3.74 -20.76
C ASN A 79 14.06 3.61 -21.22
N ARG A 80 14.97 4.11 -20.40
CA ARG A 80 16.43 4.03 -20.59
C ARG A 80 17.02 3.35 -19.37
N SER A 81 18.02 2.50 -19.59
CA SER A 81 18.83 1.91 -18.54
C SER A 81 20.19 2.60 -18.47
N LEU A 82 20.67 2.81 -17.24
CA LEU A 82 22.04 3.18 -16.98
C LEU A 82 22.82 1.88 -16.78
N VAL A 83 23.78 1.63 -17.68
CA VAL A 83 24.67 0.47 -17.57
C VAL A 83 25.93 0.91 -16.84
N LEU A 84 26.11 0.44 -15.60
CA LEU A 84 27.37 0.56 -14.86
C LEU A 84 28.05 -0.82 -14.80
N GLY A 85 29.01 -1.04 -15.69
CA GLY A 85 29.70 -2.33 -15.81
C GLY A 85 28.71 -3.45 -16.17
N ASN A 86 28.61 -4.48 -15.33
CA ASN A 86 27.69 -5.62 -15.51
C ASN A 86 26.29 -5.39 -14.91
N VAL A 87 26.01 -4.21 -14.34
CA VAL A 87 24.72 -3.90 -13.70
C VAL A 87 23.96 -2.89 -14.54
N SER A 88 22.77 -3.26 -15.00
CA SER A 88 21.84 -2.39 -15.69
C SER A 88 20.77 -1.91 -14.72
N ILE A 89 20.73 -0.60 -14.45
CA ILE A 89 19.73 0.02 -13.57
C ILE A 89 18.73 0.79 -14.44
N SER A 90 17.44 0.44 -14.35
CA SER A 90 16.40 1.18 -15.06
C SER A 90 16.17 2.54 -14.43
N ILE A 91 16.09 3.61 -15.23
CA ILE A 91 15.74 4.96 -14.74
C ILE A 91 14.33 4.94 -14.12
N GLN A 92 13.45 4.07 -14.60
CA GLN A 92 12.12 3.86 -14.03
C GLN A 92 12.16 3.35 -12.59
N ASP A 93 13.08 2.46 -12.25
CA ASP A 93 13.21 1.93 -10.89
C ASP A 93 13.73 3.01 -9.92
N ILE A 94 14.69 3.81 -10.37
CA ILE A 94 15.21 4.97 -9.63
C ILE A 94 14.09 5.98 -9.37
N GLY A 95 13.31 6.30 -10.41
CA GLY A 95 12.19 7.21 -10.31
C GLY A 95 11.11 6.71 -9.34
N THR A 96 10.77 5.43 -9.44
CA THR A 96 9.81 4.76 -8.55
C THR A 96 10.26 4.78 -7.10
N PHE A 97 11.56 4.50 -6.87
CA PHE A 97 12.17 4.58 -5.55
C PHE A 97 12.13 6.01 -4.99
N GLY A 98 12.39 7.02 -5.84
CA GLY A 98 12.27 8.43 -5.49
C GLY A 98 10.84 8.84 -5.08
N VAL A 99 9.82 8.40 -5.82
CA VAL A 99 8.40 8.64 -5.48
C VAL A 99 8.04 7.94 -4.17
N CYS A 100 8.52 6.72 -3.96
CA CYS A 100 8.33 5.99 -2.71
C CYS A 100 8.92 6.76 -1.52
N LEU A 101 10.19 7.16 -1.59
CA LEU A 101 10.83 7.96 -0.55
C LEU A 101 10.13 9.30 -0.32
N GLY A 102 9.73 9.98 -1.39
CA GLY A 102 8.96 11.23 -1.31
C GLY A 102 7.63 11.03 -0.58
N THR A 103 6.91 9.95 -0.89
CA THR A 103 5.63 9.61 -0.23
C THR A 103 5.83 9.35 1.26
N VAL A 104 6.87 8.59 1.62
CA VAL A 104 7.23 8.32 3.02
C VAL A 104 7.60 9.61 3.75
N ALA A 105 8.39 10.49 3.13
CA ALA A 105 8.77 11.77 3.70
C ALA A 105 7.54 12.67 3.94
N VAL A 106 6.62 12.74 2.98
CA VAL A 106 5.36 13.49 3.10
C VAL A 106 4.50 12.96 4.23
N LEU A 107 4.32 11.63 4.33
CA LEU A 107 3.57 11.03 5.43
C LEU A 107 4.23 11.29 6.78
N TRP A 108 5.55 11.16 6.85
CA TRP A 108 6.30 11.43 8.08
C TRP A 108 6.12 12.88 8.52
N LEU A 109 6.26 13.83 7.60
CA LEU A 109 6.01 15.25 7.85
C LEU A 109 4.56 15.49 8.31
N PHE A 110 3.59 14.87 7.64
CA PHE A 110 2.18 14.95 7.99
C PHE A 110 1.92 14.47 9.42
N PHE A 111 2.36 13.27 9.78
CA PHE A 111 2.14 12.70 11.11
C PHE A 111 2.98 13.35 12.23
N ARG A 112 4.09 14.00 11.88
CA ARG A 112 4.99 14.64 12.85
C ARG A 112 4.62 16.09 13.13
N PHE A 113 4.25 16.86 12.10
CA PHE A 113 4.12 18.31 12.18
C PHE A 113 2.68 18.83 12.06
N THR A 114 1.71 18.00 11.67
CA THR A 114 0.31 18.46 11.54
C THR A 114 -0.55 18.07 12.74
N THR A 115 -1.48 18.96 13.11
CA THR A 115 -2.49 18.72 14.14
C THR A 115 -3.44 17.59 13.77
N LEU A 116 -3.77 17.46 12.47
CA LEU A 116 -4.57 16.35 11.94
C LEU A 116 -3.84 15.01 12.13
N GLY A 117 -2.56 14.93 11.79
CA GLY A 117 -1.74 13.74 12.00
C GLY A 117 -1.65 13.35 13.48
N LEU A 118 -1.52 14.33 14.38
CA LEU A 118 -1.55 14.10 15.83
C LEU A 118 -2.91 13.54 16.29
N ALA A 119 -4.02 14.14 15.83
CA ALA A 119 -5.36 13.66 16.15
C ALA A 119 -5.63 12.25 15.62
N MET A 120 -5.17 11.92 14.40
CA MET A 120 -5.31 10.55 13.86
C MET A 120 -4.55 9.53 14.73
N ARG A 121 -3.34 9.89 15.18
CA ARG A 121 -2.55 9.03 16.06
C ARG A 121 -3.16 8.87 17.46
N SER A 122 -3.81 9.92 17.99
CA SER A 122 -4.50 9.80 19.28
C SER A 122 -5.71 8.87 19.18
N VAL A 123 -6.47 8.96 18.08
CA VAL A 123 -7.62 8.09 17.81
C VAL A 123 -7.17 6.63 17.66
N ALA A 124 -6.05 6.38 16.97
CA ALA A 124 -5.51 5.04 16.84
C ALA A 124 -5.09 4.41 18.18
N PHE A 125 -4.68 5.22 19.16
CA PHE A 125 -4.29 4.73 20.48
C PHE A 125 -5.50 4.50 21.40
N ASN A 126 -6.40 5.48 21.50
CA ASN A 126 -7.62 5.36 22.29
C ASN A 126 -8.72 6.24 21.67
N PRO A 127 -9.66 5.65 20.90
CA PRO A 127 -10.77 6.37 20.30
C PRO A 127 -11.67 7.04 21.34
N ASP A 128 -11.98 6.36 22.45
CA ASP A 128 -12.92 6.86 23.45
C ASP A 128 -12.35 8.04 24.24
N ALA A 129 -11.09 7.96 24.67
CA ALA A 129 -10.39 9.08 25.28
C ALA A 129 -10.28 10.26 24.31
N SER A 130 -10.03 10.00 23.02
CA SER A 130 -9.98 11.05 22.00
C SER A 130 -11.34 11.75 21.83
N ARG A 131 -12.46 11.02 21.89
CA ARG A 131 -13.82 11.61 21.83
C ARG A 131 -14.06 12.58 22.98
N LEU A 132 -13.63 12.22 24.19
CA LEU A 132 -13.73 13.08 25.38
C LEU A 132 -12.92 14.38 25.24
N MET A 133 -11.82 14.34 24.49
CA MET A 133 -10.98 15.51 24.19
C MET A 133 -11.48 16.33 22.99
N GLY A 134 -12.70 16.08 22.50
CA GLY A 134 -13.31 16.84 21.40
C GLY A 134 -12.86 16.43 19.99
N VAL A 135 -12.10 15.34 19.86
CA VAL A 135 -11.61 14.81 18.59
C VAL A 135 -12.75 14.06 17.89
N ARG A 136 -13.12 14.51 16.68
CA ARG A 136 -14.13 13.87 15.84
C ARG A 136 -13.66 12.51 15.26
N VAL A 137 -13.66 11.46 16.07
CA VAL A 137 -13.19 10.11 15.68
C VAL A 137 -13.67 9.63 14.31
N GLY A 138 -14.97 9.77 14.01
CA GLY A 138 -15.52 9.35 12.71
C GLY A 138 -15.03 10.15 11.49
N TRP A 139 -14.44 11.33 11.68
CA TRP A 139 -13.71 12.01 10.60
C TRP A 139 -12.27 11.52 10.50
N MET A 140 -11.64 11.15 11.61
CA MET A 140 -10.25 10.70 11.65
C MET A 140 -10.13 9.31 11.02
N LEU A 141 -11.12 8.44 11.25
CA LEU A 141 -11.25 7.16 10.55
C LEU A 141 -11.46 7.35 9.04
N ALA A 142 -12.39 8.22 8.64
CA ALA A 142 -12.63 8.55 7.23
C ALA A 142 -11.36 9.05 6.52
N LEU A 143 -10.62 9.96 7.15
CA LEU A 143 -9.33 10.46 6.64
C LEU A 143 -8.29 9.33 6.56
N GLY A 144 -8.28 8.40 7.51
CA GLY A 144 -7.42 7.22 7.49
C GLY A 144 -7.68 6.34 6.26
N TRP A 145 -8.93 6.02 5.98
CA TRP A 145 -9.34 5.29 4.79
C TRP A 145 -9.02 6.05 3.49
N GLY A 146 -9.23 7.36 3.47
CA GLY A 146 -8.83 8.22 2.36
C GLY A 146 -7.32 8.19 2.09
N LEU A 147 -6.50 8.35 3.13
CA LEU A 147 -5.04 8.27 3.01
C LEU A 147 -4.59 6.88 2.55
N ALA A 148 -5.17 5.80 3.10
CA ALA A 148 -4.86 4.44 2.67
C ALA A 148 -5.16 4.21 1.19
N ALA A 149 -6.32 4.67 0.71
CA ALA A 149 -6.69 4.57 -0.71
C ALA A 149 -5.77 5.41 -1.61
N ALA A 150 -5.41 6.62 -1.18
CA ALA A 150 -4.47 7.47 -1.91
C ALA A 150 -3.09 6.81 -2.02
N LEU A 151 -2.54 6.29 -0.92
CA LEU A 151 -1.25 5.58 -0.92
C LEU A 151 -1.29 4.29 -1.75
N GLY A 152 -2.39 3.54 -1.67
CA GLY A 152 -2.63 2.38 -2.53
C GLY A 152 -2.65 2.76 -4.01
N SER A 153 -3.21 3.92 -4.36
CA SER A 153 -3.18 4.42 -5.73
C SER A 153 -1.77 4.79 -6.21
N VAL A 154 -0.93 5.36 -5.34
CA VAL A 154 0.49 5.60 -5.64
C VAL A 154 1.19 4.27 -5.91
N ALA A 155 1.02 3.28 -5.03
CA ALA A 155 1.60 1.96 -5.19
C ALA A 155 1.15 1.29 -6.50
N GLY A 156 -0.15 1.34 -6.81
CA GLY A 156 -0.71 0.79 -8.04
C GLY A 156 -0.18 1.49 -9.31
N MET A 157 -0.08 2.82 -9.31
CA MET A 157 0.46 3.58 -10.45
C MET A 157 1.96 3.38 -10.67
N MET A 158 2.73 3.13 -9.60
CA MET A 158 4.15 2.83 -9.69
C MET A 158 4.43 1.37 -10.09
N ALA A 159 3.53 0.44 -9.72
CA ALA A 159 3.65 -0.98 -10.07
C ALA A 159 3.10 -1.31 -11.47
N ALA A 160 2.09 -0.58 -11.96
CA ALA A 160 1.46 -0.87 -13.25
C ALA A 160 2.41 -0.88 -14.47
N PRO A 161 3.44 0.00 -14.55
CA PRO A 161 4.43 -0.08 -15.63
C PRO A 161 5.24 -1.38 -15.69
N THR A 162 5.42 -2.09 -14.56
CA THR A 162 6.24 -3.30 -14.49
C THR A 162 5.43 -4.58 -14.48
N VAL A 163 4.25 -4.56 -13.85
CA VAL A 163 3.36 -5.74 -13.71
C VAL A 163 2.28 -5.78 -14.78
N PHE A 164 2.16 -4.71 -15.59
CA PHE A 164 1.03 -4.46 -16.50
C PHE A 164 -0.29 -4.26 -15.74
N LEU A 165 -1.25 -3.63 -16.42
CA LEU A 165 -2.54 -3.33 -15.85
C LEU A 165 -3.51 -4.48 -16.11
N ASP A 166 -3.75 -5.25 -15.07
CA ASP A 166 -4.71 -6.35 -14.99
C ASP A 166 -5.58 -6.15 -13.73
N PRO A 167 -6.87 -6.58 -13.69
CA PRO A 167 -7.70 -6.41 -12.50
C PRO A 167 -7.04 -7.01 -11.24
N ASP A 168 -6.46 -8.20 -11.34
CA ASP A 168 -5.94 -8.97 -10.22
C ASP A 168 -4.48 -8.62 -9.87
N MET A 169 -3.84 -7.67 -10.58
CA MET A 169 -2.40 -7.34 -10.43
C MET A 169 -2.01 -6.99 -8.99
N MET A 170 -2.94 -6.42 -8.20
CA MET A 170 -2.66 -5.98 -6.84
C MET A 170 -2.81 -7.08 -5.78
N LEU A 171 -3.37 -8.25 -6.11
CA LEU A 171 -3.53 -9.33 -5.12
C LEU A 171 -2.18 -9.84 -4.61
N VAL A 172 -1.25 -10.10 -5.52
CA VAL A 172 0.11 -10.53 -5.18
C VAL A 172 0.86 -9.43 -4.43
N VAL A 173 0.69 -8.18 -4.87
CA VAL A 173 1.30 -7.01 -4.24
C VAL A 173 0.77 -6.81 -2.81
N LEU A 174 -0.52 -7.04 -2.58
CA LEU A 174 -1.14 -6.98 -1.26
C LEU A 174 -0.52 -7.99 -0.28
N ILE A 175 -0.28 -9.22 -0.75
CA ILE A 175 0.37 -10.26 0.07
C ILE A 175 1.80 -9.83 0.45
N TYR A 176 2.57 -9.32 -0.51
CA TYR A 176 3.92 -8.82 -0.23
C TYR A 176 3.91 -7.57 0.67
N ALA A 177 2.98 -6.65 0.47
CA ALA A 177 2.85 -5.45 1.28
C ALA A 177 2.46 -5.80 2.73
N PHE A 178 1.56 -6.76 2.92
CA PHE A 178 1.20 -7.26 4.24
C PHE A 178 2.40 -7.93 4.92
N ALA A 179 3.11 -8.81 4.21
CA ALA A 179 4.32 -9.43 4.73
C ALA A 179 5.39 -8.39 5.11
N ALA A 180 5.61 -7.39 4.25
CA ALA A 180 6.53 -6.29 4.50
C ALA A 180 6.14 -5.45 5.73
N ALA A 181 4.87 -5.11 5.86
CA ALA A 181 4.35 -4.30 6.97
C ALA A 181 4.47 -5.05 8.30
N VAL A 182 4.15 -6.34 8.32
CA VAL A 182 4.28 -7.19 9.51
C VAL A 182 5.75 -7.39 9.89
N LEU A 183 6.61 -7.68 8.91
CA LEU A 183 8.06 -7.82 9.12
C LEU A 183 8.68 -6.52 9.65
N GLY A 184 8.25 -5.37 9.12
CA GLY A 184 8.68 -4.05 9.57
C GLY A 184 8.11 -3.63 10.93
N GLY A 185 6.93 -4.13 11.28
CA GLY A 185 6.11 -3.74 12.42
C GLY A 185 5.01 -2.76 11.99
N ILE A 186 3.75 -3.17 12.12
CA ILE A 186 2.55 -2.44 11.65
C ILE A 186 2.43 -1.05 12.29
N ASP A 187 2.91 -0.89 13.53
CA ASP A 187 2.82 0.35 14.28
C ASP A 187 3.85 1.42 13.87
N SER A 188 4.84 1.06 13.05
CA SER A 188 5.95 1.94 12.66
C SER A 188 5.97 2.19 11.15
N PRO A 189 5.61 3.40 10.67
CA PRO A 189 5.69 3.73 9.25
C PRO A 189 7.10 3.54 8.67
N VAL A 190 8.13 3.91 9.43
CA VAL A 190 9.53 3.71 9.03
C VAL A 190 9.89 2.22 9.01
N GLY A 191 9.39 1.46 9.99
CA GLY A 191 9.55 0.02 10.06
C GLY A 191 8.99 -0.68 8.83
N ALA A 192 7.77 -0.32 8.41
CA ALA A 192 7.12 -0.88 7.22
C ALA A 192 7.92 -0.64 5.93
N VAL A 193 8.54 0.54 5.78
CA VAL A 193 9.39 0.86 4.61
C VAL A 193 10.66 0.01 4.60
N VAL A 194 11.35 -0.06 5.73
CA VAL A 194 12.56 -0.88 5.86
C VAL A 194 12.22 -2.36 5.67
N GLY A 195 11.10 -2.82 6.22
CA GLY A 195 10.61 -4.18 6.05
C GLY A 195 10.27 -4.52 4.59
N GLY A 196 9.64 -3.59 3.86
CA GLY A 196 9.39 -3.74 2.43
C GLY A 196 10.65 -3.82 1.58
N LEU A 197 11.63 -2.95 1.85
CA LEU A 197 12.91 -2.99 1.16
C LEU A 197 13.68 -4.28 1.43
N LEU A 198 13.76 -4.69 2.70
CA LEU A 198 14.42 -5.95 3.08
C LEU A 198 13.73 -7.15 2.43
N LEU A 199 12.40 -7.23 2.52
CA LEU A 199 11.64 -8.31 1.92
C LEU A 199 11.83 -8.35 0.40
N GLY A 200 11.77 -7.21 -0.28
CA GLY A 200 11.99 -7.11 -1.72
C GLY A 200 13.39 -7.57 -2.15
N VAL A 201 14.43 -7.13 -1.43
CA VAL A 201 15.82 -7.54 -1.67
C VAL A 201 15.98 -9.05 -1.45
N VAL A 202 15.46 -9.58 -0.33
CA VAL A 202 15.56 -11.01 -0.01
C VAL A 202 14.85 -11.86 -1.07
N ILE A 203 13.63 -11.51 -1.47
CA ILE A 203 12.89 -12.25 -2.51
C ILE A 203 13.64 -12.20 -3.84
N ASN A 204 14.21 -11.05 -4.20
CA ASN A 204 14.94 -10.90 -5.45
C ASN A 204 16.23 -11.72 -5.46
N LEU A 205 17.02 -11.68 -4.38
CA LEU A 205 18.25 -12.46 -4.26
C LEU A 205 17.96 -13.97 -4.23
N LEU A 206 16.99 -14.41 -3.43
CA LEU A 206 16.63 -15.83 -3.36
C LEU A 206 16.14 -16.32 -4.73
N GLY A 207 15.26 -15.57 -5.39
CA GLY A 207 14.75 -15.93 -6.70
C GLY A 207 15.75 -15.80 -7.86
N SER A 208 16.93 -15.17 -7.65
CA SER A 208 17.96 -15.02 -8.68
C SER A 208 19.15 -15.95 -8.47
N TYR A 209 19.50 -16.29 -7.23
CA TYR A 209 20.72 -17.03 -6.89
C TYR A 209 20.46 -18.44 -6.34
N VAL A 210 19.25 -18.73 -5.85
CA VAL A 210 18.92 -20.05 -5.34
C VAL A 210 18.17 -20.83 -6.42
N SER A 211 18.86 -21.75 -7.08
CA SER A 211 18.33 -22.54 -8.21
C SER A 211 17.05 -23.31 -7.88
N PHE A 212 16.84 -23.66 -6.61
CA PHE A 212 15.63 -24.31 -6.13
C PHE A 212 14.45 -23.33 -6.02
N VAL A 213 14.69 -22.05 -5.74
CA VAL A 213 13.67 -21.00 -5.66
C VAL A 213 13.52 -20.38 -7.05
N GLY A 214 12.80 -21.10 -7.92
CA GLY A 214 12.42 -20.56 -9.23
C GLY A 214 11.47 -19.36 -9.12
N GLN A 215 11.12 -18.75 -10.26
CA GLN A 215 10.19 -17.60 -10.28
C GLN A 215 8.82 -17.93 -9.67
N GLU A 216 8.36 -19.18 -9.82
CA GLU A 216 7.08 -19.65 -9.29
C GLU A 216 7.03 -19.73 -7.75
N LEU A 217 8.19 -19.89 -7.10
CA LEU A 217 8.28 -20.05 -5.64
C LEU A 217 8.49 -18.73 -4.90
N ARG A 218 8.50 -17.58 -5.59
CA ARG A 218 8.69 -16.26 -4.95
C ARG A 218 7.62 -15.93 -3.90
N LEU A 219 6.35 -16.22 -4.21
CA LEU A 219 5.22 -16.01 -3.30
C LEU A 219 5.33 -16.87 -2.02
N PRO A 220 5.47 -18.22 -2.12
CA PRO A 220 5.71 -19.06 -0.95
C PRO A 220 6.95 -18.66 -0.16
N THR A 221 8.03 -18.28 -0.84
CA THR A 221 9.29 -17.86 -0.19
C THR A 221 9.08 -16.59 0.63
N ALA A 222 8.32 -15.60 0.13
CA ALA A 222 8.01 -14.40 0.88
C ALA A 222 7.21 -14.70 2.16
N LEU A 223 6.22 -15.58 2.07
CA LEU A 223 5.43 -16.01 3.23
C LEU A 223 6.27 -16.83 4.21
N ALA A 224 7.18 -17.67 3.72
CA ALA A 224 8.11 -18.42 4.56
C ALA A 224 9.08 -17.49 5.31
N VAL A 225 9.63 -16.47 4.63
CA VAL A 225 10.49 -15.44 5.26
C VAL A 225 9.71 -14.67 6.32
N LEU A 226 8.47 -14.27 6.03
CA LEU A 226 7.58 -13.63 6.99
C LEU A 226 7.38 -14.51 8.24
N LEU A 227 6.99 -15.77 8.05
CA LEU A 227 6.74 -16.70 9.15
C LEU A 227 8.00 -16.90 9.98
N LEU A 228 9.16 -17.09 9.34
CA LEU A 228 10.43 -17.26 10.01
C LEU A 228 10.77 -16.03 10.87
N VAL A 229 10.56 -14.82 10.35
CA VAL A 229 10.80 -13.58 11.12
C VAL A 229 9.83 -13.46 12.28
N LEU A 230 8.55 -13.79 12.10
CA LEU A 230 7.56 -13.74 13.18
C LEU A 230 7.85 -14.74 14.31
N VAL A 231 8.36 -15.92 13.99
CA VAL A 231 8.78 -16.92 14.97
C VAL A 231 9.95 -16.39 15.82
N ILE A 232 10.87 -15.65 15.21
CA ILE A 232 12.05 -15.10 15.90
C ILE A 232 11.72 -13.78 16.62
N ARG A 233 10.88 -12.92 16.01
CA ARG A 233 10.52 -11.57 16.46
C ARG A 233 9.05 -11.27 16.13
N PRO A 234 8.10 -11.63 17.01
CA PRO A 234 6.66 -11.50 16.75
C PRO A 234 6.19 -10.04 16.64
N THR A 235 6.93 -9.08 17.17
CA THR A 235 6.64 -7.64 17.02
C THR A 235 7.20 -7.05 15.73
N GLY A 236 7.84 -7.85 14.86
CA GLY A 236 8.59 -7.35 13.71
C GLY A 236 9.91 -6.66 14.12
N LEU A 237 10.59 -6.06 13.13
CA LEU A 237 11.91 -5.45 13.31
C LEU A 237 11.87 -4.15 14.15
N PHE A 238 10.82 -3.34 13.99
CA PHE A 238 10.69 -2.02 14.64
C PHE A 238 9.40 -1.86 15.46
N GLY A 239 8.68 -2.95 15.76
CA GLY A 239 7.50 -2.88 16.62
C GLY A 239 7.86 -2.53 18.05
N ARG A 240 6.98 -1.78 18.71
CA ARG A 240 7.13 -1.43 20.13
C ARG A 240 6.43 -2.49 20.97
N VAL A 241 7.13 -3.02 21.98
CA VAL A 241 6.50 -3.87 22.99
C VAL A 241 5.62 -2.96 23.86
N VAL A 242 4.30 -3.05 23.69
CA VAL A 242 3.35 -2.38 24.58
C VAL A 242 3.35 -3.16 25.89
N VAL A 243 4.17 -2.73 26.86
CA VAL A 243 4.12 -3.27 28.22
C VAL A 243 2.94 -2.62 28.92
N GLN A 244 1.82 -3.34 28.99
CA GLN A 244 0.69 -2.94 29.81
C GLN A 244 1.09 -3.16 31.28
N ARG A 245 1.46 -2.07 31.97
CA ARG A 245 1.63 -2.11 33.44
C ARG A 245 0.23 -2.23 34.04
N VAL A 246 -0.04 -3.39 34.63
CA VAL A 246 -1.18 -3.64 35.52
C VAL A 246 -0.89 -3.06 36.88
#